data_AF-W5SSZ8-F1
#
_entry.id   AF-W5SSZ8-F1
#
_cell.length_a   1.000
_cell.length_b   1.000
_cell.length_c   1.000
_cell.angle_alpha   90.00
_cell.angle_beta   90.00
_cell.angle_gamma   90.00
#
_symmetry.space_group_name_H-M   'P 1'
#
loop_
_entity.id
_entity.type
_entity.pdbx_description
1 polymer ?
#
loop_
_entity_poly.entity_id
_entity_poly.type
_entity_poly.pdbx_seq_one_letter_code
_entity_poly.pdbx_strand_id
1 'polypeptide(L)'
;MPTYKAKVLLGEWVAPCDSIFTNINITSEHEFVNPIAYLDPAYSIGGDNTAICVLERVDQSYYAFIFQEKLPSGDPKMLNTIKTILTNLNVHILYVEDRDNIS
;
A
#
# COMPACT_ATOMS: atom_id res chain seq x y z
N MET A 1 -14.21 -3.12 -11.19
CA MET A 1 -12.75 -3.31 -11.23
C MET A 1 -12.40 -4.74 -10.84
N PRO A 2 -11.42 -5.40 -11.46
CA PRO A 2 -10.97 -6.69 -10.98
C PRO A 2 -10.30 -6.50 -9.62
N THR A 3 -10.88 -7.09 -8.58
CA THR A 3 -10.25 -7.17 -7.25
C THR A 3 -9.28 -8.35 -7.29
N TYR A 4 -7.98 -8.08 -7.38
CA TYR A 4 -6.96 -9.14 -7.38
C TYR A 4 -6.85 -9.72 -5.96
N LYS A 5 -7.41 -10.92 -5.77
CA LYS A 5 -7.31 -11.66 -4.51
C LYS A 5 -5.97 -12.39 -4.48
N ALA A 6 -4.95 -11.74 -3.92
CA ALA A 6 -3.86 -12.49 -3.34
C ALA A 6 -4.34 -13.12 -2.03
N LYS A 7 -4.18 -14.44 -1.89
CA LYS A 7 -4.42 -15.14 -0.62
C LYS A 7 -3.08 -15.39 0.02
N VAL A 8 -2.92 -14.93 1.26
CA VAL A 8 -1.86 -15.40 2.15
C VAL A 8 -2.35 -16.71 2.76
N LEU A 9 -1.83 -17.83 2.25
CA LEU A 9 -2.05 -19.16 2.81
C LEU A 9 -0.77 -19.56 3.52
N LEU A 10 -0.82 -19.75 4.84
CA LEU A 10 0.31 -20.26 5.64
C LEU A 10 1.59 -19.40 5.55
N GLY A 11 1.46 -18.10 5.29
CA GLY A 11 2.61 -17.18 5.13
C GLY A 11 3.16 -17.10 3.70
N GLU A 12 2.62 -17.89 2.77
CA GLU A 12 2.97 -17.83 1.35
C GLU A 12 1.93 -17.02 0.57
N TRP A 13 2.41 -16.15 -0.32
CA TRP A 13 1.58 -15.40 -1.25
C TRP A 13 1.36 -16.23 -2.51
N VAL A 14 0.14 -16.72 -2.70
CA VAL A 14 -0.23 -17.42 -3.94
C VAL A 14 -0.97 -16.45 -4.85
N ALA A 15 -0.30 -16.03 -5.93
CA ALA A 15 -0.89 -15.23 -6.98
C ALA A 15 -1.80 -16.11 -7.88
N PRO A 16 -3.05 -15.69 -8.18
CA PRO A 16 -3.89 -16.37 -9.16
C PRO A 16 -3.24 -16.41 -10.55
N CYS A 17 -3.64 -17.36 -11.40
CA CYS A 17 -3.12 -17.45 -12.79
C CYS A 17 -3.33 -16.17 -13.61
N ASP A 18 -4.37 -15.40 -13.29
CA ASP A 18 -4.70 -14.12 -13.94
C ASP A 18 -4.08 -12.90 -13.22
N SER A 19 -3.16 -13.13 -12.28
CA SER A 19 -2.46 -12.06 -11.57
C SER A 19 -1.50 -11.33 -12.50
N ILE A 20 -1.51 -10.00 -12.42
CA ILE A 20 -0.51 -9.16 -13.08
C ILE A 20 0.90 -9.36 -12.50
N PHE A 21 1.00 -9.82 -11.24
CA PHE A 21 2.25 -10.19 -10.60
C PHE A 21 2.37 -11.70 -10.57
N THR A 22 3.37 -12.23 -11.28
CA THR A 22 3.64 -13.67 -11.37
C THR A 22 4.71 -14.13 -10.38
N ASN A 23 5.41 -13.21 -9.73
CA ASN A 23 6.43 -13.50 -8.74
C ASN A 23 6.47 -12.38 -7.67
N ILE A 24 6.29 -12.76 -6.39
CA ILE A 24 6.35 -11.85 -5.24
C ILE A 24 7.33 -12.47 -4.25
N ASN A 25 8.43 -11.76 -3.99
CA ASN A 25 9.39 -12.16 -2.97
C ASN A 25 9.19 -11.27 -1.73
N ILE A 26 8.91 -11.88 -0.58
CA ILE A 26 8.90 -11.17 0.70
C ILE A 26 10.34 -11.03 1.17
N THR A 27 10.75 -9.80 1.50
CA THR A 27 12.10 -9.51 1.99
C THR A 27 12.06 -8.44 3.07
N SER A 28 12.97 -8.53 4.04
CA SER A 28 13.29 -7.50 5.04
C SER A 28 14.57 -6.73 4.71
N GLU A 29 15.27 -7.12 3.65
CA GLU A 29 16.65 -6.67 3.37
C GLU A 29 16.71 -5.37 2.55
N HIS A 30 15.56 -4.87 2.07
CA HIS A 30 15.52 -3.66 1.25
C HIS A 30 15.37 -2.41 2.13
N GLU A 31 16.35 -1.51 2.04
CA GLU A 31 16.32 -0.17 2.62
C GLU A 31 15.85 0.82 1.56
N PHE A 32 14.75 1.53 1.84
CA PHE A 32 14.18 2.52 0.94
C PHE A 32 15.01 3.82 0.97
N VAL A 33 15.45 4.30 -0.20
CA VAL A 33 16.32 5.48 -0.29
C VAL A 33 15.56 6.72 -0.78
N ASN A 34 14.77 6.61 -1.83
CA ASN A 34 13.97 7.68 -2.42
C ASN A 34 12.65 7.14 -3.00
N PRO A 35 11.78 6.53 -2.15
CA PRO A 35 10.51 6.01 -2.62
C PRO A 35 9.46 7.10 -2.85
N ILE A 36 8.43 6.71 -3.60
CA ILE A 36 7.15 7.42 -3.66
C ILE A 36 6.10 6.62 -2.89
N ALA A 37 5.03 7.28 -2.43
CA ALA A 37 3.89 6.59 -1.83
C ALA A 37 2.59 6.90 -2.57
N TYR A 38 1.67 5.92 -2.54
CA TYR A 38 0.29 6.03 -2.98
C TYR A 38 -0.63 5.72 -1.81
N LEU A 39 -1.63 6.56 -1.57
CA LEU A 39 -2.66 6.40 -0.54
C LEU A 39 -4.02 6.24 -1.22
N ASP A 40 -4.68 5.11 -0.97
CA ASP A 40 -6.11 4.88 -1.23
C ASP A 40 -6.85 5.07 0.11
N PRO A 41 -7.49 6.24 0.33
CA PRO A 41 -8.17 6.53 1.56
C PRO A 41 -9.55 5.88 1.63
N ALA A 42 -9.84 5.22 2.75
CA ALA A 42 -11.23 5.00 3.14
C ALA A 42 -11.77 6.26 3.83
N TYR A 43 -13.00 6.67 3.52
CA TYR A 43 -13.61 7.87 4.11
C TYR A 43 -14.62 7.56 5.23
N SER A 44 -15.08 6.30 5.32
CA SER A 44 -16.14 5.90 6.26
C SER A 44 -15.78 4.62 7.01
N ILE A 45 -16.15 4.55 8.29
CA ILE A 45 -15.95 3.36 9.13
C ILE A 45 -16.83 2.22 8.63
N GLY A 46 -16.26 1.00 8.54
CA GLY A 46 -17.01 -0.22 8.22
C GLY A 46 -17.20 -0.49 6.72
N GLY A 47 -16.81 0.46 5.86
CA GLY A 47 -16.75 0.28 4.40
C GLY A 47 -15.41 -0.33 3.96
N ASP A 48 -14.64 0.47 3.24
CA ASP A 48 -13.33 0.11 2.65
C ASP A 48 -12.17 0.21 3.67
N ASN A 49 -10.98 -0.25 3.27
CA ASN A 49 -9.75 -0.08 4.03
C ASN A 49 -8.99 1.17 3.55
N THR A 50 -8.30 1.86 4.45
CA THR A 50 -7.24 2.79 4.02
C THR A 50 -6.00 1.97 3.73
N ALA A 51 -5.44 2.11 2.53
CA ALA A 51 -4.24 1.42 2.10
C ALA A 51 -3.15 2.42 1.69
N ILE A 52 -1.91 2.15 2.09
CA ILE A 52 -0.72 2.88 1.65
C ILE A 52 0.27 1.90 1.03
N CYS A 53 0.74 2.25 -0.16
CA CYS A 53 1.81 1.54 -0.86
C CYS A 53 3.00 2.48 -1.00
N VAL A 54 4.13 2.13 -0.40
CA VAL A 54 5.42 2.78 -0.63
C VAL A 54 6.16 1.97 -1.68
N LEU A 55 6.57 2.62 -2.77
CA LEU A 55 7.13 1.98 -3.95
C LEU A 55 8.46 2.63 -4.30
N GLU A 56 9.48 1.79 -4.46
CA GLU A 56 10.77 2.19 -5.01
C GLU A 56 11.14 1.28 -6.18
N ARG A 57 11.69 1.89 -7.23
CA ARG A 57 12.30 1.15 -8.34
C ARG A 57 13.80 1.22 -8.20
N VAL A 58 14.45 0.07 -8.10
CA VAL A 58 15.91 -0.05 -8.14
C VAL A 58 16.25 -0.90 -9.37
N ASP A 59 16.91 -0.30 -10.35
CA ASP A 59 17.21 -0.89 -11.65
C ASP A 59 15.97 -1.45 -12.37
N GLN A 60 15.85 -2.79 -12.42
CA GLN A 60 14.76 -3.53 -13.05
C GLN A 60 13.78 -4.14 -12.05
N SER A 61 14.01 -3.91 -10.75
CA SER A 61 13.19 -4.45 -9.66
C SER A 61 12.32 -3.36 -9.04
N TYR A 62 11.14 -3.76 -8.60
CA TYR A 62 10.24 -2.92 -7.80
C TYR A 62 10.17 -3.48 -6.40
N TYR A 63 10.35 -2.62 -5.41
CA TYR A 63 10.21 -2.93 -3.99
C TYR A 63 9.00 -2.18 -3.45
N ALA A 64 8.14 -2.90 -2.75
CA ALA A 64 6.91 -2.34 -2.21
C ALA A 64 6.79 -2.65 -0.73
N PHE A 65 6.46 -1.64 0.06
CA PHE A 65 5.90 -1.79 1.39
C PHE A 65 4.41 -1.48 1.33
N ILE A 66 3.58 -2.41 1.81
CA ILE A 66 2.12 -2.30 1.77
C ILE A 66 1.60 -2.34 3.20
N PHE A 67 0.84 -1.32 3.58
CA PHE A 67 0.07 -1.31 4.81
C PHE A 67 -1.40 -1.06 4.51
N GLN A 68 -2.27 -1.78 5.19
CA GLN A 68 -3.72 -1.56 5.12
C GLN A 68 -4.32 -1.69 6.51
N GLU A 69 -5.30 -0.83 6.82
CA GLU A 69 -6.11 -0.98 8.02
C GLU A 69 -7.57 -0.57 7.75
N LYS A 70 -8.50 -1.25 8.43
CA LYS A 70 -9.94 -1.00 8.34
C LYS A 70 -10.35 0.23 9.16
N LEU A 71 -9.67 1.33 8.92
CA LEU A 71 -9.93 2.64 9.52
C LEU A 71 -9.96 3.71 8.42
N PRO A 72 -10.82 4.74 8.54
CA PRO A 72 -10.79 5.87 7.63
C PRO A 72 -9.46 6.62 7.70
N SER A 73 -9.09 7.27 6.60
CA SER A 73 -7.87 8.08 6.51
C SER A 73 -7.87 9.27 7.46
N GLY A 74 -9.05 9.78 7.82
CA GLY A 74 -9.22 10.86 8.81
C GLY A 74 -9.15 10.40 10.27
N ASP A 75 -9.09 9.10 10.54
CA ASP A 75 -8.94 8.59 11.90
C ASP A 75 -7.57 9.00 12.48
N PRO A 76 -7.48 9.52 13.72
CA PRO A 76 -6.21 9.96 14.31
C PRO A 76 -5.12 8.88 14.37
N LYS A 77 -5.50 7.62 14.63
CA LYS A 77 -4.56 6.49 14.62
C LYS A 77 -4.06 6.25 13.21
N MET A 78 -4.95 6.24 12.22
CA MET A 78 -4.57 6.05 10.83
C MET A 78 -3.65 7.17 10.33
N LEU A 79 -3.97 8.44 10.63
CA LEU A 79 -3.13 9.59 10.30
C LEU A 79 -1.73 9.48 10.93
N ASN A 80 -1.65 9.08 12.19
CA ASN A 80 -0.36 8.90 12.85
C ASN A 80 0.46 7.76 12.23
N THR A 81 -0.19 6.66 11.89
CA THR A 81 0.44 5.53 11.19
C THR A 81 0.96 5.96 9.82
N ILE A 82 0.16 6.65 9.01
CA ILE A 82 0.58 7.19 7.70
C ILE A 82 1.81 8.07 7.88
N LYS A 83 1.78 9.04 8.80
CA LYS A 83 2.95 9.91 9.08
C LYS A 83 4.19 9.11 9.44
N THR A 84 4.05 8.12 10.32
CA THR A 84 5.15 7.27 10.77
C THR A 84 5.76 6.50 9.60
N ILE A 85 4.93 5.92 8.73
CA ILE A 85 5.39 5.20 7.53
C ILE A 85 6.15 6.14 6.59
N LEU A 86 5.56 7.29 6.27
CA LEU A 86 6.18 8.26 5.35
C LEU A 86 7.53 8.76 5.87
N THR A 87 7.63 9.05 7.17
CA THR A 87 8.87 9.50 7.81
C THR A 87 9.92 8.39 7.86
N ASN A 88 9.54 7.19 8.33
CA ASN A 88 10.51 6.11 8.54
C ASN A 88 11.03 5.51 7.24
N LEU A 89 10.24 5.58 6.16
CA LEU A 89 10.62 5.06 4.84
C LEU A 89 11.14 6.15 3.90
N ASN A 90 11.49 7.33 4.41
CA ASN A 90 12.04 8.44 3.64
C ASN A 90 11.21 8.85 2.41
N VAL A 91 9.87 8.85 2.53
CA VAL A 91 8.98 9.22 1.42
C VAL A 91 8.93 10.74 1.27
N HIS A 92 9.22 11.23 0.06
CA HIS A 92 9.15 12.67 -0.25
C HIS A 92 7.96 13.05 -1.14
N ILE A 93 7.38 12.09 -1.86
CA ILE A 93 6.23 12.32 -2.74
C ILE A 93 5.13 11.34 -2.34
N LEU A 94 3.97 11.90 -1.97
CA LEU A 94 2.75 11.16 -1.69
C LEU A 94 1.68 11.52 -2.73
N TYR A 95 1.22 10.51 -3.47
CA TYR A 95 0.02 10.58 -4.29
C TYR A 95 -1.16 10.10 -3.45
N VAL A 96 -2.25 10.86 -3.45
CA VAL A 96 -3.49 10.47 -2.78
C VAL A 96 -4.54 10.27 -3.85
N GLU A 97 -5.20 9.13 -3.83
CA GLU A 97 -6.35 8.89 -4.69
C GLU A 97 -7.45 9.89 -4.34
N ASP A 98 -7.82 10.68 -5.33
CA ASP A 98 -8.98 11.54 -5.27
C ASP A 98 -10.17 10.70 -5.76
N ARG A 99 -11.07 10.33 -4.85
CA ARG A 99 -12.34 9.74 -5.29
C ARG A 99 -13.20 10.89 -5.76
N ASP A 100 -13.49 10.92 -7.07
CA ASP A 100 -14.39 11.89 -7.70
C ASP A 100 -15.52 12.29 -6.74
N ASN A 101 -15.57 13.59 -6.42
CA ASN A 101 -16.62 14.19 -5.60
C ASN A 101 -17.97 13.56 -5.96
N ILE A 102 -18.53 12.79 -5.03
CA ILE A 102 -19.94 12.41 -5.11
C ILE A 102 -20.72 13.67 -4.71
N SER A 103 -20.86 14.58 -5.67
CA SER A 103 -21.83 15.67 -5.63
C SER A 103 -23.25 15.13 -5.53
#